data_AF-A0A2X4W632-F1
#
_entry.id   AF-A0A2X4W632-F1
#
_cell.length_a   1.000
_cell.length_b   1.000
_cell.length_c   1.000
_cell.angle_alpha   90.00
_cell.angle_beta   90.00
_cell.angle_gamma   90.00
#
_symmetry.space_group_name_H-M   'P 1'
#
loop_
_entity.id
_entity.type
_entity.pdbx_description
1 polymer ?
#
loop_
_entity_poly.entity_id
_entity_poly.type
_entity_poly.pdbx_seq_one_letter_code
_entity_poly.pdbx_strand_id
1 'polypeptide(L)'
;MKDNSACSSSALLFLDGDNFKYINDTWGHAAGELVLIEVAKRLAEFAGNRYQTYRLGGDEFAMVLYGVHSEYEVQRICAALSQLFNRPFELHNGQRITISLSIVFALT
;
A
#
# COMPACT_ATOMS: atom_id res chain seq x y z
N MET A 1 -18.47 24.97 -21.51
CA MET A 1 -17.72 23.71 -21.64
C MET A 1 -16.24 24.09 -21.68
N LYS A 2 -15.52 23.95 -20.55
CA LYS A 2 -14.07 24.18 -20.54
C LYS A 2 -13.42 22.84 -20.86
N ASP A 3 -12.67 22.85 -21.95
CA ASP A 3 -11.79 21.78 -22.37
C ASP A 3 -10.75 21.55 -21.27
N ASN A 4 -10.96 20.50 -20.47
CA ASN A 4 -10.11 20.15 -19.34
C ASN A 4 -9.10 19.09 -19.80
N SER A 5 -8.33 19.43 -20.83
CA SER A 5 -7.14 18.68 -21.23
C SER A 5 -6.02 18.96 -20.21
N ALA A 6 -6.24 18.61 -18.94
CA ALA A 6 -5.17 18.53 -17.95
C ALA A 6 -4.32 17.31 -18.33
N CYS A 7 -3.02 17.51 -18.50
CA CYS A 7 -2.06 16.42 -18.70
C CYS A 7 -2.24 15.43 -17.55
N SER A 8 -2.94 14.34 -17.83
CA SER A 8 -3.32 13.34 -16.85
C SER A 8 -2.17 12.36 -16.78
N SER A 9 -1.28 12.59 -15.82
CA SER A 9 -0.14 11.72 -15.57
C SER A 9 -0.59 10.44 -14.89
N SER A 10 0.23 9.40 -15.02
CA SER A 10 0.11 8.20 -14.20
C SER A 10 1.26 8.15 -13.20
N ALA A 11 1.02 7.55 -12.04
CA ALA A 11 2.06 7.28 -11.06
C ALA A 11 2.07 5.81 -10.68
N LEU A 12 3.27 5.27 -10.48
CA LEU A 12 3.49 3.94 -9.95
C LEU A 12 4.06 4.06 -8.55
N LEU A 13 3.39 3.46 -7.58
CA LEU A 13 3.86 3.32 -6.20
C LEU A 13 4.40 1.91 -6.02
N PHE A 14 5.61 1.81 -5.48
CA PHE A 14 6.15 0.58 -4.90
C PHE A 14 6.04 0.66 -3.38
N LEU A 15 5.59 -0.43 -2.79
CA LEU A 15 5.42 -0.58 -1.35
C LEU A 15 6.16 -1.83 -0.87
N ASP A 16 6.93 -1.71 0.21
CA ASP A 16 7.69 -2.80 0.81
C ASP A 16 7.37 -2.91 2.31
N GLY A 17 7.29 -4.15 2.82
CA GLY A 17 6.90 -4.45 4.19
C GLY A 17 8.05 -4.29 5.18
N ASP A 18 8.05 -3.21 5.97
CA ASP A 18 9.13 -2.97 6.92
C ASP A 18 9.23 -4.10 7.96
N ASN A 19 10.39 -4.73 8.04
CA ASN A 19 10.68 -5.85 8.96
C ASN A 19 9.75 -7.07 8.82
N PHE A 20 9.21 -7.35 7.62
CA PHE A 20 8.35 -8.52 7.42
C PHE A 20 9.03 -9.86 7.79
N LYS A 21 10.34 -9.99 7.55
CA LYS A 21 11.12 -11.16 7.98
C LYS A 21 11.09 -11.35 9.51
N TYR A 22 11.19 -10.28 10.28
CA TYR A 22 11.10 -10.34 11.75
C TYR A 22 9.74 -10.89 12.20
N ILE A 23 8.67 -10.56 11.48
CA ILE A 23 7.33 -11.12 11.75
C ILE A 23 7.32 -12.63 11.53
N ASN A 24 7.86 -13.11 10.40
CA ASN A 24 7.97 -14.54 10.12
C ASN A 24 8.83 -15.27 11.15
N ASP A 25 9.96 -14.69 11.53
CA ASP A 25 10.91 -15.31 12.46
C ASP A 25 10.34 -15.36 13.90
N THR A 26 9.50 -14.38 14.27
CA THR A 26 8.92 -14.27 15.64
C THR A 26 7.62 -15.05 15.81
N TRP A 27 6.72 -15.02 14.81
CA TRP A 27 5.37 -15.61 14.90
C TRP A 27 5.11 -16.72 13.88
N GLY A 28 6.10 -17.07 13.07
CA GLY A 28 6.02 -18.10 12.04
C GLY A 28 5.44 -17.62 10.71
N HIS A 29 5.70 -18.39 9.66
CA HIS A 29 5.22 -18.09 8.30
C HIS A 29 3.71 -17.93 8.19
N ALA A 30 2.94 -18.69 8.98
CA ALA A 30 1.48 -18.55 9.01
C ALA A 30 1.07 -17.13 9.44
N ALA A 31 1.75 -16.54 10.42
CA ALA A 31 1.48 -15.15 10.83
C ALA A 31 1.82 -14.17 9.70
N GLY A 32 2.95 -14.37 9.01
CA GLY A 32 3.32 -13.57 7.85
C GLY A 32 2.31 -13.64 6.71
N GLU A 33 1.79 -14.81 6.38
CA GLU A 33 0.73 -14.95 5.36
C GLU A 33 -0.51 -14.11 5.71
N LEU A 34 -0.89 -14.10 6.97
CA LEU A 34 -2.04 -13.34 7.45
C LEU A 34 -1.79 -11.83 7.39
N VAL A 35 -0.57 -11.39 7.72
CA VAL A 35 -0.14 -10.00 7.53
C VAL A 35 -0.28 -9.60 6.07
N LEU A 36 0.19 -10.44 5.14
CA LEU A 36 0.11 -10.16 3.71
C LEU A 36 -1.33 -10.07 3.20
N ILE A 37 -2.23 -10.94 3.69
CA ILE A 37 -3.66 -10.89 3.37
C ILE A 37 -4.27 -9.57 3.87
N GLU A 38 -3.97 -9.17 5.10
CA GLU A 38 -4.48 -7.93 5.68
C GLU A 38 -3.92 -6.69 4.97
N VAL A 39 -2.63 -6.70 4.60
CA VAL A 39 -2.02 -5.63 3.78
C VAL A 39 -2.74 -5.52 2.44
N ALA A 40 -2.93 -6.65 1.73
CA ALA A 40 -3.63 -6.67 0.45
C ALA A 40 -5.06 -6.14 0.58
N LYS A 41 -5.78 -6.54 1.63
CA LYS A 41 -7.14 -6.08 1.91
C LYS A 41 -7.17 -4.57 2.16
N ARG A 42 -6.30 -4.03 3.02
CA ARG A 42 -6.22 -2.59 3.30
C ARG A 42 -5.87 -1.78 2.06
N LEU A 43 -4.94 -2.28 1.24
CA LEU A 43 -4.59 -1.63 -0.03
C LEU A 43 -5.77 -1.63 -1.00
N ALA A 44 -6.50 -2.74 -1.12
CA ALA A 44 -7.68 -2.84 -1.97
C ALA A 44 -8.82 -1.91 -1.51
N GLU A 45 -9.08 -1.85 -0.20
CA GLU A 45 -10.06 -0.93 0.39
C GLU A 45 -9.69 0.53 0.17
N PHE A 46 -8.41 0.89 0.34
CA PHE A 46 -7.90 2.23 0.05
C PHE A 46 -8.00 2.58 -1.44
N ALA A 47 -7.66 1.63 -2.32
CA ALA A 47 -7.69 1.80 -3.76
C ALA A 47 -9.12 2.03 -4.31
N GLY A 48 -10.10 1.33 -3.73
CA GLY A 48 -11.47 1.30 -4.23
C GLY A 48 -11.51 1.00 -5.73
N ASN A 49 -12.37 1.71 -6.47
CA ASN A 49 -12.44 1.59 -7.93
C ASN A 49 -11.50 2.58 -8.67
N ARG A 50 -10.68 3.35 -7.93
CA ARG A 50 -9.87 4.43 -8.52
C ARG A 50 -8.47 3.97 -8.90
N TYR A 51 -7.90 3.06 -8.11
CA TYR A 51 -6.52 2.61 -8.26
C TYR A 51 -6.47 1.10 -8.42
N GLN A 52 -5.38 0.59 -8.97
CA GLN A 52 -5.15 -0.85 -9.11
C GLN A 52 -3.98 -1.26 -8.23
N THR A 53 -4.13 -2.34 -7.48
CA THR A 53 -3.12 -2.87 -6.56
C THR A 53 -2.68 -4.25 -6.99
N TYR A 54 -1.38 -4.52 -6.81
CA TYR A 54 -0.74 -5.75 -7.22
C TYR A 54 0.22 -6.20 -6.13
N ARG A 55 0.32 -7.52 -5.92
CA ARG A 55 1.40 -8.12 -5.14
C ARG A 55 2.48 -8.58 -6.13
N LEU A 56 3.71 -8.13 -5.93
CA LEU A 56 4.83 -8.44 -6.82
C LEU A 56 5.51 -9.76 -6.41
N GLY A 57 5.60 -9.99 -5.11
CA GLY A 57 6.23 -11.17 -4.51
C GLY A 57 6.58 -10.88 -3.06
N GLY A 58 6.71 -11.91 -2.21
CA GLY A 58 7.06 -11.68 -0.79
C GLY A 58 6.09 -10.71 -0.12
N ASP A 59 6.64 -9.65 0.45
CA ASP A 59 5.99 -8.48 1.07
C ASP A 59 5.97 -7.22 0.20
N GLU A 60 6.38 -7.34 -1.07
CA GLU A 60 6.39 -6.25 -2.04
C GLU A 60 5.03 -6.12 -2.76
N PHE A 61 4.53 -4.88 -2.81
CA PHE A 61 3.29 -4.50 -3.49
C PHE A 61 3.52 -3.32 -4.43
N ALA A 62 2.64 -3.19 -5.42
CA ALA A 62 2.57 -2.03 -6.30
C ALA A 62 1.15 -1.47 -6.35
N MET A 63 1.05 -0.15 -6.55
CA MET A 63 -0.22 0.51 -6.83
C MET A 63 -0.07 1.47 -8.02
N VAL A 64 -0.99 1.37 -8.97
CA VAL A 64 -1.03 2.26 -10.13
C VAL A 64 -2.11 3.32 -9.93
N LEU A 65 -1.69 4.59 -10.00
CA LEU A 65 -2.56 5.75 -9.93
C LEU A 65 -2.74 6.32 -11.34
N TYR A 66 -3.98 6.37 -11.82
CA TYR A 66 -4.32 6.99 -13.09
C TYR A 66 -4.95 8.36 -12.87
N GLY A 67 -4.68 9.29 -13.78
CA GLY A 67 -5.30 10.61 -13.76
C GLY A 67 -4.85 11.48 -12.59
N VAL A 68 -3.58 11.37 -12.19
CA VAL A 68 -3.00 12.27 -11.19
C VAL A 68 -2.57 13.57 -11.86
N HIS A 69 -2.81 14.69 -11.18
CA HIS A 69 -2.61 16.03 -11.74
C HIS A 69 -1.35 16.74 -11.23
N SER A 70 -0.71 16.21 -10.19
CA SER A 70 0.52 16.78 -9.62
C SER A 70 1.28 15.76 -8.77
N GLU A 71 2.58 15.97 -8.62
CA GLU A 71 3.40 15.23 -7.64
C GLU A 71 2.87 15.38 -6.21
N TYR A 72 2.37 16.57 -5.85
CA TYR A 72 1.78 16.84 -4.55
C TYR A 72 0.56 15.94 -4.26
N GLU A 73 -0.26 15.64 -5.28
CA GLU A 73 -1.37 14.70 -5.13
C GLU A 73 -0.86 13.29 -4.80
N VAL A 74 0.17 12.81 -5.51
CA VAL A 74 0.80 11.51 -5.25
C VAL A 74 1.38 11.45 -3.83
N GLN A 75 2.09 12.50 -3.41
CA GLN A 75 2.64 12.60 -2.05
C GLN A 75 1.55 12.53 -0.98
N ARG A 76 0.38 13.15 -1.20
CA ARG A 76 -0.76 13.05 -0.29
C ARG A 76 -1.33 11.63 -0.21
N ILE A 77 -1.37 10.92 -1.33
CA ILE A 77 -1.80 9.52 -1.39
C ILE A 77 -0.82 8.64 -0.60
N CYS A 78 0.49 8.82 -0.81
CA CYS A 78 1.54 8.13 -0.04
C CYS A 78 1.40 8.39 1.46
N ALA A 79 1.22 9.64 1.88
CA ALA A 79 1.05 9.99 3.29
C ALA A 79 -0.21 9.35 3.90
N ALA A 80 -1.31 9.29 3.14
CA ALA A 80 -2.54 8.64 3.59
C ALA A 80 -2.37 7.11 3.73
N LEU A 81 -1.64 6.47 2.81
CA LEU A 81 -1.27 5.06 2.90
C LEU A 81 -0.40 4.78 4.12
N SER A 82 0.66 5.57 4.36
CA SER A 82 1.49 5.40 5.56
C SER A 82 0.68 5.52 6.86
N GLN A 83 -0.28 6.46 6.92
CA GLN A 83 -1.17 6.59 8.07
C GLN A 83 -2.14 5.41 8.23
N LEU A 84 -2.60 4.80 7.13
CA LEU A 84 -3.45 3.61 7.17
C LEU A 84 -2.73 2.42 7.82
N PHE A 85 -1.45 2.23 7.50
CA PHE A 85 -0.65 1.11 7.99
C PHE A 85 -0.14 1.28 9.43
N ASN A 86 -0.18 2.49 9.98
CA ASN A 86 0.06 2.72 11.41
C ASN A 86 -0.98 2.07 12.34
N ARG A 87 -2.12 1.61 11.81
CA ARG A 87 -3.14 0.92 12.59
C ARG A 87 -2.74 -0.55 12.79
N PRO A 88 -2.67 -1.07 14.03
CA PRO A 88 -2.42 -2.49 14.23
C PRO A 88 -3.56 -3.33 13.61
N PHE A 89 -3.27 -4.57 13.25
CA PHE A 89 -4.28 -5.58 12.95
C PHE A 89 -4.18 -6.71 13.96
N GLU A 90 -5.30 -7.39 14.17
CA GLU A 90 -5.41 -8.51 15.09
C GLU A 90 -5.16 -9.84 14.35
N LEU A 91 -4.25 -10.63 14.90
CA LEU A 91 -4.08 -12.02 14.52
C LEU A 91 -5.17 -12.88 15.18
N HIS A 92 -5.42 -14.06 14.61
CA HIS A 92 -6.38 -15.07 15.10
C HIS A 92 -6.17 -15.48 16.56
N ASN A 93 -4.95 -15.31 17.09
CA ASN A 93 -4.57 -15.62 18.47
C ASN A 93 -4.78 -14.43 19.44
N GLY A 94 -5.37 -13.33 18.99
CA GLY A 94 -5.61 -12.11 19.77
C GLY A 94 -4.41 -11.18 19.89
N GLN A 95 -3.26 -11.51 19.28
CA GLN A 95 -2.11 -10.61 19.24
C GLN A 95 -2.33 -9.48 18.24
N ARG A 96 -1.80 -8.29 18.57
CA ARG A 96 -1.81 -7.13 17.68
C ARG A 96 -0.43 -6.95 17.08
N ILE A 97 -0.38 -6.99 15.76
CA ILE A 97 0.84 -6.71 15.00
C ILE A 97 0.65 -5.41 14.23
N THR A 98 1.71 -4.62 14.18
CA THR A 98 1.80 -3.44 13.32
C THR A 98 2.88 -3.71 12.28
N ILE A 99 2.57 -3.45 11.02
CA ILE A 99 3.54 -3.42 9.93
C ILE A 99 3.49 -2.02 9.30
N SER A 100 4.67 -1.45 9.09
CA SER A 100 4.82 -0.19 8.35
C SER A 100 5.16 -0.54 6.90
N LEU A 101 4.80 0.34 5.97
CA LEU A 101 5.19 0.22 4.58
C LEU A 101 6.10 1.37 4.17
N SER A 102 7.25 1.02 3.60
CA SER A 102 8.09 1.96 2.88
C SER A 102 7.49 2.18 1.48
N ILE A 103 7.29 3.45 1.08
CA ILE A 103 6.61 3.80 -0.18
C ILE A 103 7.53 4.68 -1.03
N VAL A 104 7.77 4.25 -2.27
CA VAL A 104 8.47 5.02 -3.31
C VAL A 104 7.52 5.19 -4.49
N PHE A 105 7.52 6.36 -5.14
CA PHE A 105 6.70 6.60 -6.32
C PHE A 105 7.52 7.12 -7.50
N ALA A 106 7.02 6.84 -8.70
CA ALA A 106 7.47 7.44 -9.96
C ALA A 106 6.27 8.07 -10.67
N LEU A 107 6.43 9.30 -11.18
CA LEU A 107 5.43 10.03 -11.94
C LEU A 107 5.82 10.07 -13.43
N THR A 108 4.84 9.95 -14.32
CA THR A 108 5.02 9.97 -15.79
C THR A 108 4.56 11.27 -16.42
#